data_AF-A0A6G7QMJ3-F1
#
_entry.id   AF-A0A6G7QMJ3-F1
#
_cell.length_a   1.000
_cell.length_b   1.000
_cell.length_c   1.000
_cell.angle_alpha   90.00
_cell.angle_beta   90.00
_cell.angle_gamma   90.00
#
_symmetry.space_group_name_H-M   'P 1'
#
loop_
_entity.id
_entity.type
_entity.pdbx_description
1 polymer ?
#
loop_
_entity_poly.entity_id
_entity_poly.type
_entity_poly.pdbx_seq_one_letter_code
_entity_poly.pdbx_strand_id
1 'polypeptide(L)'
;LKENSLEVDHEALPLIRRAEFSCWLQESVCHRVQDEVSSLDESSYLENIFLLLTGRQLDAAVEMAASRGDVRLACLLSQAGGLNCADIAQQLDLWRINGLDFNFIEKERVRLYELLSGNIHGALKDFKIDWKRFLGLLMWYRLPPDMPLPLIFQKYQRLFVNGKAPFPLPIYIDEGPVDADVHFSEKHFDLSYYLMLLHANGEGEFSSLKTMLSAFSSTHDPLDYHMIWHQRAVLEAVGIFTSKDLQVLDMGLVSQLLCIGQCHWA
;
A
#
# COMPACT_ATOMS: atom_id res chain seq x y z
N LEU A 1 -39.30 -6.03 -17.51
CA LEU A 1 -37.84 -6.21 -17.67
C LEU A 1 -37.32 -6.66 -16.31
N LYS A 2 -37.13 -7.97 -16.14
CA LYS A 2 -36.51 -8.52 -14.93
C LYS A 2 -35.05 -8.11 -14.98
N GLU A 3 -34.61 -7.36 -13.97
CA GLU A 3 -33.19 -7.21 -13.67
C GLU A 3 -32.64 -8.63 -13.47
N ASN A 4 -31.88 -9.12 -14.46
CA ASN A 4 -31.03 -10.27 -14.26
C ASN A 4 -30.02 -9.84 -13.19
N SER A 5 -30.23 -10.29 -11.96
CA SER A 5 -29.19 -10.37 -10.96
C SER A 5 -27.99 -11.04 -11.64
N LEU A 6 -26.94 -10.27 -11.91
CA LEU A 6 -25.66 -10.81 -12.33
C LEU A 6 -25.25 -11.77 -11.22
N GLU A 7 -25.38 -13.08 -11.43
CA GLU A 7 -24.76 -14.08 -10.59
C GLU A 7 -23.26 -13.79 -10.65
N VAL A 8 -22.75 -13.10 -9.62
CA VAL A 8 -21.33 -12.83 -9.52
C VAL A 8 -20.66 -14.17 -9.35
N ASP A 9 -19.85 -14.54 -10.33
CA ASP A 9 -19.05 -15.75 -10.28
C ASP A 9 -18.23 -15.74 -8.98
N HIS A 10 -18.55 -16.67 -8.08
CA HIS A 10 -17.91 -16.77 -6.77
C HIS A 10 -16.41 -17.04 -6.90
N GLU A 11 -15.98 -17.62 -8.01
CA GLU A 11 -14.56 -17.86 -8.33
C GLU A 11 -13.84 -16.56 -8.75
N ALA A 12 -14.57 -15.59 -9.34
CA ALA A 12 -14.04 -14.29 -9.73
C ALA A 12 -13.96 -13.28 -8.57
N LEU A 13 -14.77 -13.45 -7.51
CA LEU A 13 -14.82 -12.52 -6.37
C LEU A 13 -13.44 -12.18 -5.75
N PRO A 14 -12.53 -13.15 -5.51
CA PRO A 14 -11.20 -12.84 -4.97
C PRO A 14 -10.35 -11.99 -5.91
N LEU A 15 -10.47 -12.22 -7.22
CA LEU A 15 -9.75 -11.46 -8.26
C LEU A 15 -10.27 -10.03 -8.35
N ILE A 16 -11.60 -9.86 -8.30
CA ILE A 16 -12.24 -8.53 -8.28
C ILE A 16 -11.80 -7.76 -7.04
N ARG A 17 -11.88 -8.36 -5.84
CA ARG A 17 -11.44 -7.70 -4.60
C ARG A 17 -9.97 -7.29 -4.66
N ARG A 18 -9.12 -8.15 -5.22
CA ARG A 18 -7.70 -7.85 -5.40
C ARG A 18 -7.48 -6.68 -6.38
N ALA A 19 -8.22 -6.64 -7.48
CA ALA A 19 -8.16 -5.54 -8.44
C ALA A 19 -8.62 -4.21 -7.80
N GLU A 20 -9.75 -4.21 -7.09
CA GLU A 20 -10.25 -3.03 -6.37
C GLU A 20 -9.26 -2.54 -5.31
N PHE A 21 -8.66 -3.47 -4.54
CA PHE A 21 -7.61 -3.11 -3.59
C PHE A 21 -6.36 -2.53 -4.27
N SER A 22 -6.04 -3.01 -5.49
CA SER A 22 -4.99 -2.43 -6.32
C SER A 22 -5.31 -1.01 -6.78
N CYS A 23 -6.56 -0.72 -7.14
CA CYS A 23 -7.00 0.63 -7.48
C CYS A 23 -6.90 1.57 -6.27
N TRP A 24 -7.40 1.13 -5.11
CA TRP A 24 -7.29 1.89 -3.88
C TRP A 24 -5.83 2.20 -3.49
N LEU A 25 -4.92 1.22 -3.63
CA LEU A 25 -3.49 1.46 -3.38
C LEU A 25 -2.90 2.51 -4.32
N GLN A 26 -3.24 2.45 -5.61
CA GLN A 26 -2.80 3.42 -6.62
C GLN A 26 -3.27 4.83 -6.28
N GLU A 27 -4.56 4.99 -5.98
CA GLU A 27 -5.16 6.28 -5.61
C GLU A 27 -4.52 6.84 -4.34
N SER A 28 -4.31 5.99 -3.33
CA SER A 28 -3.75 6.38 -2.04
C SER A 28 -2.33 6.95 -2.12
N VAL A 29 -1.52 6.49 -3.09
CA VAL A 29 -0.11 6.91 -3.24
C VAL A 29 0.12 7.86 -4.41
N CYS A 30 -0.91 8.10 -5.24
CA CYS A 30 -0.82 8.86 -6.48
C CYS A 30 -0.20 10.25 -6.29
N HIS A 31 -0.66 10.98 -5.27
CA HIS A 31 -0.18 12.34 -4.99
C HIS A 31 1.33 12.34 -4.66
N ARG A 32 1.81 11.42 -3.82
CA ARG A 32 3.24 11.31 -3.46
C ARG A 32 4.10 10.98 -4.66
N VAL A 33 3.65 10.05 -5.50
CA VAL A 33 4.35 9.70 -6.73
C VAL A 33 4.44 10.89 -7.66
N GLN A 34 3.34 11.64 -7.82
CA GLN A 34 3.33 12.83 -8.68
C GLN A 34 4.22 13.95 -8.13
N ASP A 35 4.23 14.17 -6.82
CA ASP A 35 5.10 15.16 -6.17
C ASP A 35 6.58 14.80 -6.37
N GLU A 36 6.95 13.52 -6.16
CA GLU A 36 8.32 13.04 -6.39
C GLU A 36 8.72 13.15 -7.87
N VAL A 37 7.85 12.74 -8.80
CA VAL A 37 8.10 12.87 -10.26
C VAL A 37 8.27 14.34 -10.66
N SER A 38 7.45 15.25 -10.12
CA SER A 38 7.54 16.68 -10.43
C SER A 38 8.81 17.34 -9.87
N SER A 39 9.41 16.74 -8.84
CA SER A 39 10.65 17.24 -8.22
C SER A 39 11.92 16.82 -8.97
N LEU A 40 11.83 15.76 -9.80
CA LEU A 40 12.95 15.25 -10.56
C LEU A 40 13.13 16.01 -11.88
N ASP A 41 14.38 16.05 -12.34
CA ASP A 41 14.70 16.61 -13.65
C ASP A 41 14.19 15.71 -14.78
N GLU A 42 13.73 16.33 -15.86
CA GLU A 42 13.26 15.69 -17.10
C GLU A 42 14.32 14.77 -17.72
N SER A 43 15.60 15.07 -17.49
CA SER A 43 16.74 14.27 -17.98
C SER A 43 16.83 12.88 -17.33
N SER A 44 16.28 12.72 -16.13
CA SER A 44 16.35 11.48 -15.33
C SER A 44 15.15 10.56 -15.58
N TYR A 45 14.83 10.33 -16.86
CA TYR A 45 13.60 9.60 -17.24
C TYR A 45 13.52 8.17 -16.67
N LEU A 46 14.64 7.47 -16.48
CA LEU A 46 14.64 6.12 -15.88
C LEU A 46 14.23 6.14 -14.41
N GLU A 47 14.62 7.18 -13.68
CA GLU A 47 14.22 7.37 -12.29
C GLU A 47 12.73 7.76 -12.22
N ASN A 48 12.28 8.65 -13.10
CA ASN A 48 10.86 8.98 -13.23
C ASN A 48 10.01 7.73 -13.54
N ILE A 49 10.44 6.88 -14.48
CA ILE A 49 9.79 5.59 -14.75
C ILE A 49 9.74 4.75 -13.46
N PHE A 50 10.84 4.66 -12.71
CA PHE A 50 10.86 3.90 -11.47
C PHE A 50 9.83 4.41 -10.46
N LEU A 51 9.73 5.74 -10.27
CA LEU A 51 8.72 6.35 -9.41
C LEU A 51 7.29 6.00 -9.86
N LEU A 52 7.00 6.13 -11.16
CA LEU A 52 5.70 5.78 -11.73
C LEU A 52 5.32 4.31 -11.46
N LEU A 53 6.30 3.40 -11.57
CA LEU A 53 6.09 1.99 -11.22
C LEU A 53 5.78 1.78 -9.73
N THR A 54 6.33 2.60 -8.83
CA THR A 54 5.99 2.52 -7.39
C THR A 54 4.54 2.89 -7.09
N GLY A 55 3.87 3.61 -8.00
CA GLY A 55 2.44 3.88 -7.96
C GLY A 55 1.62 3.09 -8.98
N ARG A 56 2.18 2.04 -9.61
CA ARG A 56 1.55 1.23 -10.67
C ARG A 56 1.03 2.05 -11.88
N GLN A 57 1.59 3.24 -12.12
CA GLN A 57 1.23 4.10 -13.25
C GLN A 57 1.91 3.62 -14.55
N LEU A 58 1.52 2.43 -15.03
CA LEU A 58 2.17 1.75 -16.16
C LEU A 58 2.05 2.53 -17.47
N ASP A 59 0.89 3.11 -17.75
CA ASP A 59 0.64 3.80 -19.01
C ASP A 59 1.60 4.98 -19.18
N ALA A 60 1.71 5.82 -18.15
CA ALA A 60 2.65 6.94 -18.11
C ALA A 60 4.11 6.47 -18.19
N ALA A 61 4.47 5.39 -17.51
CA ALA A 61 5.82 4.82 -17.55
C ALA A 61 6.19 4.30 -18.96
N VAL A 62 5.26 3.63 -19.64
CA VAL A 62 5.42 3.12 -21.01
C VAL A 62 5.53 4.27 -22.00
N GLU A 63 4.65 5.28 -21.90
CA GLU A 63 4.68 6.48 -22.73
C GLU A 63 6.00 7.25 -22.58
N MET A 64 6.48 7.40 -21.34
CA MET A 64 7.76 8.04 -21.05
C MET A 64 8.94 7.29 -21.67
N ALA A 65 8.99 5.95 -21.54
CA ALA A 65 10.03 5.15 -22.18
C ALA A 65 9.99 5.25 -23.70
N ALA A 66 8.78 5.19 -24.29
CA ALA A 66 8.58 5.27 -25.73
C ALA A 66 8.95 6.64 -26.30
N SER A 67 8.57 7.74 -25.64
CA SER A 67 8.89 9.11 -26.09
C SER A 67 10.39 9.42 -26.04
N ARG A 68 11.14 8.76 -25.15
CA ARG A 68 12.62 8.82 -25.10
C ARG A 68 13.30 7.85 -26.06
N GLY A 69 12.53 7.07 -26.84
CA GLY A 69 13.05 6.12 -27.83
C GLY A 69 13.51 4.77 -27.27
N ASP A 70 13.30 4.50 -25.97
CA ASP A 70 13.63 3.20 -25.37
C ASP A 70 12.48 2.19 -25.53
N VAL A 71 12.27 1.79 -26.77
CA VAL A 71 11.16 0.91 -27.17
C VAL A 71 11.25 -0.47 -26.50
N ARG A 72 12.47 -0.95 -26.21
CA ARG A 72 12.67 -2.25 -25.55
C ARG A 72 12.21 -2.19 -24.11
N LEU A 73 12.58 -1.13 -23.38
CA LEU A 73 12.09 -0.92 -22.03
C LEU A 73 10.58 -0.72 -22.03
N ALA A 74 10.02 0.10 -22.93
CA ALA A 74 8.58 0.31 -23.03
C ALA A 74 7.80 -1.01 -23.18
N CYS A 75 8.31 -1.93 -24.02
CA CYS A 75 7.72 -3.26 -24.18
C CYS A 75 7.77 -4.08 -22.88
N LEU A 76 8.92 -4.10 -22.19
CA LEU A 76 9.05 -4.78 -20.89
C LEU A 76 8.11 -4.19 -19.82
N LEU A 77 7.99 -2.86 -19.76
CA LEU A 77 7.11 -2.16 -18.83
C LEU A 77 5.63 -2.51 -19.07
N SER A 78 5.21 -2.69 -20.33
CA SER A 78 3.83 -3.12 -20.65
C SER A 78 3.48 -4.51 -20.09
N GLN A 79 4.49 -5.33 -19.78
CA GLN A 79 4.35 -6.69 -19.25
C GLN A 79 4.69 -6.76 -17.75
N ALA A 80 4.81 -5.62 -17.07
CA ALA A 80 5.30 -5.55 -15.71
C ALA A 80 4.34 -6.20 -14.71
N GLY A 81 4.84 -7.16 -13.93
CA GLY A 81 4.02 -8.00 -13.04
C GLY A 81 3.39 -9.22 -13.73
N GLY A 82 3.79 -9.50 -14.98
CA GLY A 82 3.38 -10.67 -15.74
C GLY A 82 4.37 -11.84 -15.64
N LEU A 83 4.28 -12.77 -16.60
CA LEU A 83 5.00 -14.05 -16.58
C LEU A 83 6.51 -13.95 -16.87
N ASN A 84 6.99 -12.80 -17.38
CA ASN A 84 8.37 -12.64 -17.85
C ASN A 84 9.39 -12.42 -16.73
N CYS A 85 8.98 -12.43 -15.46
CA CYS A 85 9.85 -12.12 -14.32
C CYS A 85 11.08 -13.06 -14.24
N ALA A 86 10.93 -14.33 -14.61
CA ALA A 86 12.02 -15.32 -14.58
C ALA A 86 13.12 -15.02 -15.61
N ASP A 87 12.73 -14.66 -16.84
CA ASP A 87 13.68 -14.32 -17.90
C ASP A 87 14.44 -13.03 -17.57
N ILE A 88 13.75 -12.05 -16.96
CA ILE A 88 14.38 -10.81 -16.49
C ILE A 88 15.36 -11.09 -15.35
N ALA A 89 15.04 -11.99 -14.43
CA ALA A 89 15.96 -12.42 -13.37
C ALA A 89 17.21 -13.09 -13.95
N GLN A 90 17.04 -13.98 -14.94
CA GLN A 90 18.18 -14.61 -15.62
C GLN A 90 19.06 -13.57 -16.33
N GLN A 91 18.44 -12.57 -16.96
CA GLN A 91 19.17 -11.49 -17.61
C GLN A 91 20.02 -10.69 -16.61
N LEU A 92 19.49 -10.39 -15.42
CA LEU A 92 20.23 -9.75 -14.34
C LEU A 92 21.41 -10.61 -13.88
N ASP A 93 21.22 -11.92 -13.73
CA ASP A 93 22.30 -12.84 -13.33
C ASP A 93 23.43 -12.85 -14.38
N LEU A 94 23.08 -12.86 -15.67
CA LEU A 94 24.08 -12.75 -16.75
C LEU A 94 24.84 -11.43 -16.70
N TRP A 95 24.18 -10.32 -16.39
CA TRP A 95 24.86 -9.03 -16.23
C TRP A 95 25.84 -9.05 -15.06
N ARG A 96 25.42 -9.58 -13.90
CA ARG A 96 26.28 -9.68 -12.70
C ARG A 96 27.48 -10.59 -12.92
N ILE A 97 27.28 -11.77 -13.52
CA ILE A 97 28.36 -12.74 -13.78
C ILE A 97 29.42 -12.15 -14.70
N ASN A 98 29.01 -11.37 -15.69
CA ASN A 98 29.91 -10.75 -16.65
C ASN A 98 30.40 -9.35 -16.22
N GLY A 99 30.01 -8.86 -15.04
CA GLY A 99 30.41 -7.54 -14.52
C GLY A 99 29.89 -6.35 -15.33
N LEU A 100 28.76 -6.51 -16.02
CA LEU A 100 28.17 -5.48 -16.89
C LEU A 100 27.39 -4.41 -16.13
N ASP A 101 26.80 -4.80 -15.00
CA ASP A 101 25.96 -3.99 -14.11
C ASP A 101 26.71 -2.85 -13.41
N PHE A 102 28.04 -2.95 -13.28
CA PHE A 102 28.86 -1.90 -12.66
C PHE A 102 29.41 -0.86 -13.64
N ASN A 103 29.66 -1.24 -14.89
CA ASN A 103 30.51 -0.45 -15.81
C ASN A 103 29.80 -0.04 -17.10
N PHE A 104 28.74 -0.75 -17.52
CA PHE A 104 28.18 -0.61 -18.86
C PHE A 104 26.68 -0.32 -18.88
N ILE A 105 25.97 -0.61 -17.79
CA ILE A 105 24.53 -0.46 -17.69
C ILE A 105 24.23 0.60 -16.62
N GLU A 106 23.32 1.51 -16.94
CA GLU A 106 22.90 2.56 -16.01
C GLU A 106 22.27 1.95 -14.75
N LYS A 107 22.64 2.48 -13.59
CA LYS A 107 22.19 1.98 -12.29
C LYS A 107 20.66 1.95 -12.20
N GLU A 108 20.01 2.97 -12.73
CA GLU A 108 18.55 3.14 -12.76
C GLU A 108 17.91 2.08 -13.67
N ARG A 109 18.58 1.69 -14.76
CA ARG A 109 18.11 0.60 -15.62
C ARG A 109 18.22 -0.76 -14.91
N VAL A 110 19.32 -1.02 -14.21
CA VAL A 110 19.45 -2.23 -13.38
C VAL A 110 18.34 -2.25 -12.32
N ARG A 111 18.09 -1.11 -11.65
CA ARG A 111 17.00 -0.97 -10.66
C ARG A 111 15.62 -1.31 -11.24
N LEU A 112 15.30 -0.84 -12.44
CA LEU A 112 14.05 -1.19 -13.12
C LEU A 112 13.94 -2.70 -13.36
N TYR A 113 15.01 -3.34 -13.83
CA TYR A 113 15.02 -4.79 -14.05
C TYR A 113 14.90 -5.57 -12.74
N GLU A 114 15.56 -5.13 -11.67
CA GLU A 114 15.41 -5.71 -10.34
C GLU A 114 13.94 -5.67 -9.90
N LEU A 115 13.24 -4.55 -10.11
CA LEU A 115 11.80 -4.46 -9.81
C LEU A 115 10.97 -5.38 -10.71
N LEU A 116 11.20 -5.37 -12.02
CA LEU A 116 10.44 -6.16 -13.00
C LEU A 116 10.65 -7.67 -12.84
N SER A 117 11.79 -8.11 -12.30
CA SER A 117 12.03 -9.51 -11.92
C SER A 117 11.37 -9.91 -10.59
N GLY A 118 10.78 -8.94 -9.88
CA GLY A 118 10.19 -9.10 -8.57
C GLY A 118 11.17 -8.97 -7.41
N ASN A 119 12.44 -8.60 -7.64
CA ASN A 119 13.40 -8.34 -6.56
C ASN A 119 13.25 -6.91 -5.99
N ILE A 120 12.20 -6.73 -5.18
CA ILE A 120 11.85 -5.43 -4.58
C ILE A 120 12.99 -4.86 -3.73
N HIS A 121 13.65 -5.67 -2.90
CA HIS A 121 14.74 -5.18 -2.05
C HIS A 121 15.97 -4.77 -2.85
N GLY A 122 16.27 -5.46 -3.96
CA GLY A 122 17.32 -5.05 -4.89
C GLY A 122 17.00 -3.69 -5.51
N ALA A 123 15.77 -3.50 -5.95
CA ALA A 123 15.31 -2.25 -6.53
C ALA A 123 15.34 -1.07 -5.53
N LEU A 124 14.98 -1.31 -4.27
CA LEU A 124 14.86 -0.28 -3.22
C LEU A 124 16.12 -0.02 -2.40
N LYS A 125 17.27 -0.60 -2.74
CA LYS A 125 18.49 -0.56 -1.89
C LYS A 125 18.86 0.82 -1.34
N ASP A 126 18.72 1.86 -2.17
CA ASP A 126 19.01 3.26 -1.81
C ASP A 126 17.76 4.15 -1.86
N PHE A 127 16.57 3.55 -1.92
CA PHE A 127 15.31 4.26 -2.17
C PHE A 127 14.31 3.96 -1.06
N LYS A 128 13.89 4.98 -0.32
CA LYS A 128 12.89 4.85 0.74
C LYS A 128 11.51 5.10 0.17
N ILE A 129 10.58 4.21 0.46
CA ILE A 129 9.17 4.36 0.13
C ILE A 129 8.31 4.11 1.36
N ASP A 130 7.09 4.64 1.33
CA ASP A 130 6.08 4.32 2.31
C ASP A 130 5.56 2.89 2.20
N TRP A 131 4.84 2.50 3.23
CA TRP A 131 4.36 1.13 3.39
C TRP A 131 3.29 0.74 2.37
N LYS A 132 2.47 1.70 1.89
CA LYS A 132 1.42 1.43 0.89
C LYS A 132 2.06 1.17 -0.47
N ARG A 133 3.03 1.99 -0.88
CA ARG A 133 3.86 1.71 -2.08
C ARG A 133 4.56 0.37 -1.96
N PHE A 134 5.20 0.06 -0.83
CA PHE A 134 5.89 -1.22 -0.65
C PHE A 134 4.94 -2.42 -0.73
N LEU A 135 3.75 -2.32 -0.13
CA LEU A 135 2.70 -3.33 -0.24
C LEU A 135 2.22 -3.49 -1.69
N GLY A 136 2.04 -2.38 -2.41
CA GLY A 136 1.77 -2.36 -3.83
C GLY A 136 2.85 -3.12 -4.62
N LEU A 137 4.12 -2.79 -4.40
CA LEU A 137 5.23 -3.48 -5.08
C LEU A 137 5.23 -5.00 -4.84
N LEU A 138 4.96 -5.42 -3.60
CA LEU A 138 4.80 -6.85 -3.26
C LEU A 138 3.69 -7.48 -4.08
N MET A 139 2.52 -6.85 -4.10
CA MET A 139 1.35 -7.35 -4.80
C MET A 139 1.55 -7.38 -6.32
N TRP A 140 2.11 -6.32 -6.89
CA TRP A 140 2.18 -6.11 -8.34
C TRP A 140 3.35 -6.84 -9.01
N TYR A 141 4.50 -6.98 -8.34
CA TYR A 141 5.74 -7.45 -8.98
C TYR A 141 6.34 -8.71 -8.35
N ARG A 142 6.06 -9.01 -7.07
CA ARG A 142 6.66 -10.16 -6.37
C ARG A 142 5.73 -11.35 -6.25
N LEU A 143 4.47 -11.09 -5.89
CA LEU A 143 3.52 -12.13 -5.52
C LEU A 143 2.67 -12.55 -6.73
N PRO A 144 2.26 -13.83 -6.80
CA PRO A 144 1.40 -14.32 -7.86
C PRO A 144 0.09 -13.52 -8.00
N PRO A 145 -0.44 -13.37 -9.23
CA PRO A 145 -1.65 -12.60 -9.49
C PRO A 145 -2.92 -13.24 -8.91
N ASP A 146 -2.92 -14.55 -8.72
CA ASP A 146 -3.99 -15.36 -8.13
C ASP A 146 -3.92 -15.43 -6.59
N MET A 147 -2.87 -14.88 -5.96
CA MET A 147 -2.73 -14.91 -4.51
C MET A 147 -3.81 -14.02 -3.85
N PRO A 148 -4.62 -14.56 -2.91
CA PRO A 148 -5.68 -13.82 -2.25
C PRO A 148 -5.15 -12.81 -1.23
N LEU A 149 -5.90 -11.72 -1.02
CA LEU A 149 -5.52 -10.60 -0.15
C LEU A 149 -5.05 -11.00 1.26
N PRO A 150 -5.72 -11.91 2.01
CA PRO A 150 -5.26 -12.32 3.33
C PRO A 150 -3.82 -12.84 3.35
N LEU A 151 -3.42 -13.62 2.34
CA LEU A 151 -2.06 -14.16 2.25
C LEU A 151 -1.04 -13.08 1.91
N ILE A 152 -1.40 -12.10 1.08
CA ILE A 152 -0.56 -10.93 0.79
C ILE A 152 -0.30 -10.13 2.06
N PHE A 153 -1.34 -9.89 2.86
CA PHE A 153 -1.24 -9.13 4.11
C PHE A 153 -0.36 -9.86 5.13
N GLN A 154 -0.50 -11.18 5.26
CA GLN A 154 0.38 -11.99 6.09
C GLN A 154 1.83 -11.96 5.60
N LYS A 155 2.08 -11.95 4.29
CA LYS A 155 3.44 -11.82 3.74
C LYS A 155 4.05 -10.47 4.08
N TYR A 156 3.30 -9.38 3.91
CA TYR A 156 3.74 -8.04 4.31
C TYR A 156 4.02 -7.99 5.82
N GLN A 157 3.10 -8.49 6.66
CA GLN A 157 3.28 -8.54 8.12
C GLN A 157 4.56 -9.30 8.53
N ARG A 158 4.85 -10.44 7.89
CA ARG A 158 6.10 -11.19 8.14
C ARG A 158 7.34 -10.39 7.73
N LEU A 159 7.30 -9.66 6.62
CA LEU A 159 8.42 -8.80 6.20
C LEU A 159 8.61 -7.64 7.17
N PHE A 160 7.51 -7.02 7.59
CA PHE A 160 7.47 -5.96 8.58
C PHE A 160 8.09 -6.40 9.92
N VAL A 161 7.65 -7.54 10.49
CA VAL A 161 8.20 -8.08 11.75
C VAL A 161 9.69 -8.38 11.65
N ASN A 162 10.17 -8.77 10.46
CA ASN A 162 11.58 -9.04 10.19
C ASN A 162 12.41 -7.77 9.87
N GLY A 163 11.83 -6.57 9.97
CA GLY A 163 12.51 -5.31 9.65
C GLY A 163 12.81 -5.14 8.16
N LYS A 164 12.10 -5.86 7.29
CA LYS A 164 12.27 -5.83 5.83
C LYS A 164 11.17 -5.06 5.10
N ALA A 165 10.16 -4.56 5.79
CA ALA A 165 9.14 -3.69 5.20
C ALA A 165 9.05 -2.38 6.00
N PRO A 166 8.69 -1.25 5.35
CA PRO A 166 8.40 -0.01 6.05
C PRO A 166 7.29 -0.18 7.08
N PHE A 167 7.32 0.63 8.14
CA PHE A 167 6.29 0.63 9.17
C PHE A 167 4.95 1.12 8.60
N PRO A 168 3.82 0.49 8.95
CA PRO A 168 2.49 0.98 8.57
C PRO A 168 2.11 2.17 9.43
N LEU A 169 2.75 3.31 9.17
CA LEU A 169 2.56 4.54 9.92
C LEU A 169 1.15 5.11 9.65
N PRO A 170 0.44 5.59 10.68
CA PRO A 170 -0.79 6.36 10.51
C PRO A 170 -0.61 7.52 9.54
N ILE A 171 -1.65 7.82 8.75
CA ILE A 171 -1.66 8.90 7.74
C ILE A 171 -1.08 10.22 8.28
N TYR A 172 -1.50 10.68 9.46
CA TYR A 172 -1.04 11.96 10.01
C TYR A 172 0.46 11.98 10.38
N ILE A 173 1.10 10.81 10.49
CA ILE A 173 2.55 10.67 10.69
C ILE A 173 3.23 10.50 9.34
N ASP A 174 2.70 9.64 8.46
CA ASP A 174 3.29 9.35 7.16
C ASP A 174 3.25 10.55 6.19
N GLU A 175 2.19 11.35 6.26
CA GLU A 175 1.97 12.58 5.49
C GLU A 175 2.14 13.84 6.36
N GLY A 176 2.57 13.67 7.62
CA GLY A 176 2.81 14.76 8.56
C GLY A 176 4.11 15.55 8.27
N PRO A 177 4.29 16.71 8.90
CA PRO A 177 5.53 17.49 8.79
C PRO A 177 6.74 16.70 9.30
N VAL A 178 7.85 16.78 8.55
CA VAL A 178 9.09 15.99 8.76
C VAL A 178 9.74 16.22 10.13
N ASP A 179 9.51 17.38 10.75
CA ASP A 179 10.15 17.82 12.00
C ASP A 179 9.34 17.50 13.27
N ALA A 180 8.21 16.77 13.14
CA ALA A 180 7.55 16.25 14.33
C ALA A 180 8.41 15.10 14.88
N ASP A 181 9.19 15.37 15.92
CA ASP A 181 9.79 14.37 16.80
C ASP A 181 8.67 13.55 17.48
N VAL A 182 8.00 12.71 16.69
CA VAL A 182 7.05 11.74 17.20
C VAL A 182 7.89 10.68 17.88
N HIS A 183 8.06 10.83 19.19
CA HIS A 183 8.59 9.76 20.03
C HIS A 183 7.71 8.53 19.80
N PHE A 184 8.18 7.59 18.98
CA PHE A 184 7.57 6.29 18.67
C PHE A 184 7.57 5.35 19.89
N SER A 185 7.10 5.86 21.03
CA SER A 185 6.97 5.11 22.28
C SER A 185 5.76 4.19 22.26
N GLU A 186 4.77 4.47 21.41
CA GLU A 186 3.54 3.67 21.29
C GLU A 186 3.39 3.09 19.89
N LYS A 187 3.19 1.77 19.81
CA LYS A 187 3.08 0.98 18.56
C LYS A 187 1.70 1.15 17.92
N HIS A 188 1.30 2.38 17.62
CA HIS A 188 0.08 2.62 16.86
C HIS A 188 0.39 2.57 15.37
N PHE A 189 -0.49 1.93 14.61
CA PHE A 189 -0.35 1.73 13.18
C PHE A 189 -1.53 2.35 12.46
N ASP A 190 -1.37 2.52 11.16
CA ASP A 190 -2.44 2.99 10.30
C ASP A 190 -3.69 2.12 10.45
N LEU A 191 -4.84 2.76 10.55
CA LEU A 191 -6.11 2.05 10.56
C LEU A 191 -6.27 1.11 9.34
N SER A 192 -5.86 1.55 8.14
CA SER A 192 -5.96 0.73 6.93
C SER A 192 -5.17 -0.57 7.08
N TYR A 193 -4.01 -0.52 7.74
CA TYR A 193 -3.25 -1.71 8.08
C TYR A 193 -4.01 -2.62 9.05
N TYR A 194 -4.65 -2.06 10.07
CA TYR A 194 -5.47 -2.87 10.97
C TYR A 194 -6.70 -3.48 10.28
N LEU A 195 -7.35 -2.76 9.36
CA LEU A 195 -8.45 -3.29 8.55
C LEU A 195 -7.98 -4.45 7.66
N MET A 196 -6.78 -4.36 7.08
CA MET A 196 -6.17 -5.47 6.34
C MET A 196 -5.95 -6.68 7.25
N LEU A 197 -5.41 -6.48 8.46
CA LEU A 197 -5.22 -7.56 9.43
C LEU A 197 -6.55 -8.17 9.86
N LEU A 198 -7.56 -7.36 10.13
CA LEU A 198 -8.91 -7.79 10.49
C LEU A 198 -9.51 -8.66 9.37
N HIS A 199 -9.43 -8.21 8.12
CA HIS A 199 -9.85 -8.99 6.95
C HIS A 199 -9.06 -10.31 6.82
N ALA A 200 -7.77 -10.32 7.16
CA ALA A 200 -6.95 -11.53 7.12
C ALA A 200 -7.19 -12.50 8.29
N ASN A 201 -7.73 -12.01 9.42
CA ASN A 201 -7.92 -12.79 10.64
C ASN A 201 -9.25 -13.59 10.66
N GLY A 202 -10.12 -13.36 9.67
CA GLY A 202 -11.40 -14.09 9.52
C GLY A 202 -12.36 -13.82 10.69
N GLU A 203 -13.17 -14.81 11.04
CA GLU A 203 -14.24 -14.72 12.06
C GLU A 203 -13.75 -14.89 13.51
N GLY A 204 -12.44 -14.87 13.75
CA GLY A 204 -11.84 -15.04 15.08
C GLY A 204 -11.74 -13.74 15.88
N GLU A 205 -11.51 -13.85 17.20
CA GLU A 205 -11.25 -12.69 18.06
C GLU A 205 -9.98 -11.94 17.61
N PHE A 206 -10.15 -10.68 17.20
CA PHE A 206 -9.06 -9.82 16.78
C PHE A 206 -8.40 -9.13 17.99
N SER A 207 -7.26 -9.66 18.43
CA SER A 207 -6.54 -9.18 19.62
C SER A 207 -6.14 -7.70 19.58
N SER A 208 -5.91 -7.15 18.39
CA SER A 208 -5.53 -5.75 18.20
C SER A 208 -6.73 -4.80 18.05
N LEU A 209 -7.98 -5.26 18.26
CA LEU A 209 -9.17 -4.44 18.04
C LEU A 209 -9.18 -3.17 18.90
N LYS A 210 -8.79 -3.26 20.18
CA LYS A 210 -8.70 -2.10 21.07
C LYS A 210 -7.65 -1.09 20.62
N THR A 211 -6.51 -1.57 20.12
CA THR A 211 -5.44 -0.72 19.58
C THR A 211 -5.85 -0.08 18.27
N MET A 212 -6.49 -0.84 17.38
CA MET A 212 -7.04 -0.37 16.11
C MET A 212 -8.01 0.79 16.34
N LEU A 213 -8.93 0.65 17.29
CA LEU A 213 -9.95 1.65 17.61
C LEU A 213 -9.47 2.68 18.65
N SER A 214 -8.17 2.97 18.68
CA SER A 214 -7.61 4.11 19.43
C SER A 214 -7.49 5.34 18.52
N ALA A 215 -7.61 6.54 19.08
CA ALA A 215 -7.54 7.79 18.32
C ALA A 215 -6.21 7.90 17.54
N PHE A 216 -5.13 7.38 18.11
CA PHE A 216 -3.80 7.36 17.50
C PHE A 216 -3.69 6.56 16.20
N SER A 217 -4.66 5.70 15.87
CA SER A 217 -4.71 5.02 14.57
C SER A 217 -5.18 5.94 13.43
N SER A 218 -5.83 7.07 13.75
CA SER A 218 -6.39 8.02 12.78
C SER A 218 -5.89 9.46 12.91
N THR A 219 -5.53 9.91 14.12
CA THR A 219 -5.19 11.30 14.41
C THR A 219 -4.16 11.40 15.53
N HIS A 220 -3.48 12.54 15.62
CA HIS A 220 -2.52 12.83 16.69
C HIS A 220 -3.20 13.27 17.99
N ASP A 221 -4.48 13.68 17.94
CA ASP A 221 -5.23 14.13 19.10
C ASP A 221 -5.86 12.92 19.83
N PRO A 222 -5.40 12.57 21.06
CA PRO A 222 -5.98 11.45 21.82
C PRO A 222 -7.44 11.66 22.20
N LEU A 223 -7.96 12.89 22.10
CA LEU A 223 -9.34 13.23 22.41
C LEU A 223 -10.24 13.27 21.18
N ASP A 224 -9.71 13.01 19.99
CA ASP A 224 -10.50 12.95 18.77
C ASP A 224 -11.06 11.55 18.51
N TYR A 225 -12.28 11.33 19.04
CA TYR A 225 -13.01 10.06 18.93
C TYR A 225 -13.87 9.96 17.66
N HIS A 226 -13.98 11.01 16.85
CA HIS A 226 -14.96 11.10 15.77
C HIS A 226 -14.77 9.97 14.73
N MET A 227 -13.56 9.87 14.18
CA MET A 227 -13.26 8.92 13.10
C MET A 227 -13.35 7.45 13.58
N ILE A 228 -12.74 7.15 14.73
CA ILE A 228 -12.70 5.79 15.29
C ILE A 228 -14.09 5.30 15.74
N TRP A 229 -14.95 6.21 16.22
CA TRP A 229 -16.32 5.85 16.59
C TRP A 229 -17.13 5.43 15.37
N HIS A 230 -17.07 6.23 14.29
CA HIS A 230 -17.77 5.92 13.05
C HIS A 230 -17.30 4.59 12.44
N GLN A 231 -16.00 4.33 12.46
CA GLN A 231 -15.45 3.09 11.95
C GLN A 231 -15.91 1.87 12.74
N ARG A 232 -15.91 1.96 14.08
CA ARG A 232 -16.48 0.92 14.92
C ARG A 232 -17.94 0.67 14.55
N ALA A 233 -18.76 1.72 14.47
CA ALA A 233 -20.19 1.60 14.19
C ALA A 233 -20.48 0.91 12.86
N VAL A 234 -19.72 1.25 11.80
CA VAL A 234 -19.83 0.59 10.50
C VAL A 234 -19.43 -0.88 10.56
N LEU A 235 -18.30 -1.21 11.18
CA LEU A 235 -17.82 -2.59 11.27
C LEU A 235 -18.75 -3.49 12.10
N GLU A 236 -19.32 -2.95 13.17
CA GLU A 236 -20.31 -3.64 14.01
C GLU A 236 -21.64 -3.84 13.25
N ALA A 237 -22.09 -2.82 12.50
CA ALA A 237 -23.31 -2.93 11.69
C ALA A 237 -23.18 -3.96 10.54
N VAL A 238 -21.98 -4.12 9.98
CA VAL A 238 -21.66 -5.16 8.99
C VAL A 238 -21.50 -6.55 9.64
N GLY A 239 -21.42 -6.62 10.97
CA GLY A 239 -21.31 -7.88 11.71
C GLY A 239 -19.89 -8.44 11.77
N ILE A 240 -18.86 -7.61 11.56
CA ILE A 240 -17.45 -8.06 11.60
C ILE A 240 -17.03 -8.44 13.02
N PHE A 241 -17.51 -7.71 14.02
CA PHE A 241 -17.32 -8.04 15.44
C PHE A 241 -18.51 -7.52 16.25
N THR A 242 -18.68 -8.04 17.46
CA THR A 242 -19.62 -7.49 18.45
C THR A 242 -18.83 -6.93 19.62
N SER A 243 -19.09 -5.69 20.00
CA SER A 243 -18.30 -5.01 21.02
C SER A 243 -19.10 -4.80 22.30
N LYS A 244 -18.69 -5.46 23.40
CA LYS A 244 -19.21 -5.18 24.74
C LYS A 244 -18.38 -4.15 25.51
N ASP A 245 -17.11 -3.98 25.14
CA ASP A 245 -16.11 -3.24 25.92
C ASP A 245 -15.63 -1.93 25.26
N LEU A 246 -16.41 -1.34 24.34
CA LEU A 246 -16.03 -0.13 23.59
C LEU A 246 -16.85 1.13 23.95
N GLN A 247 -17.55 1.10 25.09
CA GLN A 247 -18.35 2.22 25.60
C GLN A 247 -17.56 3.53 25.77
N VAL A 248 -16.24 3.43 25.96
CA VAL A 248 -15.35 4.61 26.04
C VAL A 248 -15.44 5.46 24.77
N LEU A 249 -15.59 4.83 23.61
CA LEU A 249 -15.72 5.54 22.33
C LEU A 249 -17.05 6.29 22.25
N ASP A 250 -18.14 5.69 22.72
CA ASP A 250 -19.44 6.33 22.80
C ASP A 250 -19.39 7.56 23.71
N MET A 251 -18.87 7.39 24.93
CA MET A 251 -18.77 8.49 25.90
C MET A 251 -17.82 9.59 25.41
N GLY A 252 -16.74 9.23 24.71
CA GLY A 252 -15.81 10.16 24.09
C GLY A 252 -16.51 11.04 23.06
N LEU A 253 -17.20 10.45 22.08
CA LEU A 253 -17.92 11.19 21.05
C LEU A 253 -19.07 12.04 21.62
N VAL A 254 -19.86 11.47 22.54
CA VAL A 254 -20.94 12.20 23.24
C VAL A 254 -20.39 13.44 23.93
N SER A 255 -19.26 13.31 24.64
CA SER A 255 -18.61 14.46 25.28
C SER A 255 -18.18 15.52 24.27
N GLN A 256 -17.62 15.13 23.12
CA GLN A 256 -17.23 16.07 22.07
C GLN A 256 -18.44 16.84 21.51
N LEU A 257 -19.54 16.13 21.24
CA LEU A 257 -20.77 16.73 20.71
C LEU A 257 -21.41 17.71 21.70
N LEU A 258 -21.43 17.37 23.00
CA LEU A 258 -21.92 18.25 24.05
C LEU A 258 -21.07 19.52 24.17
N CYS A 259 -19.74 19.43 24.07
CA CYS A 259 -18.85 20.59 24.09
C CYS A 259 -19.11 21.58 22.95
N ILE A 260 -19.60 21.10 21.79
CA ILE A 260 -19.94 21.94 20.63
C ILE A 260 -21.42 22.37 20.66
N GLY A 261 -22.19 21.95 21.68
CA GLY A 261 -23.60 22.30 21.85
C GLY A 261 -24.57 21.48 20.99
N GLN A 262 -24.11 20.36 20.41
CA GLN A 262 -24.90 19.48 19.54
C GLN A 262 -25.67 18.42 20.34
N CYS A 263 -26.49 18.86 21.29
CA CYS A 263 -27.15 17.98 22.27
C CYS A 263 -28.16 16.96 21.68
N HIS A 264 -28.59 17.14 20.43
CA HIS A 264 -29.51 16.20 19.77
C HIS A 264 -28.79 15.05 19.05
N TRP A 265 -27.49 15.21 18.77
CA TRP A 265 -26.62 14.17 18.24
C TRP A 265 -25.92 13.38 19.34
N ALA A 266 -25.71 14.01 20.49
CA ALA A 266 -25.17 13.41 21.72
C ALA A 266 -26.21 12.51 22.40
#